data_AF-A0A0M2DP84-F1
#
_entry.id   AF-A0A0M2DP84-F1
#
_cell.length_a   1.000
_cell.length_b   1.000
_cell.length_c   1.000
_cell.angle_alpha   90.00
_cell.angle_beta   90.00
_cell.angle_gamma   90.00
#
_symmetry.space_group_name_H-M   'P 1'
#
loop_
_entity.id
_entity.type
_entity.pdbx_description
1 polymer ?
#
loop_
_entity_poly.entity_id
_entity_poly.type
_entity_poly.pdbx_seq_one_letter_code
_entity_poly.pdbx_strand_id
1 'polypeptide(L)'
;MKLGEGPHLLAVLAAGVLFVGGAWAKATPDELARLGKSLTCTGGEKAGTASGVPEFTGKWLGTPPGIQYNPHAGQHPVDPYAGEKPLLTITAENLAQYGERLSEGQKAMFAKYPKTYRIPVYQGHRDFRFSDAVCAAARKNAQDAVMNADGQGTTGAVKGALPFPFPRNGLELAFNNLLPSRAFTEHTLRDNANVLADGSIVWGRADNRAFSQINDPANAGQPLGSPMSQGMNAVKLPEREKGGVSVVSEPVEFGKEKRLGWSYDPGTRRVRQIPEYGFDQPLSGTGGKLTIDSDRLFNGSPERYNWKSLGKKEVYVPANAYKIHGSNVKYADLLKPAHENPDYMRYELRRVWVLEASLKDGYRHMFGKRVLFLDEDTGQALMSDYYDARGQLWLQAVVNHYYAFDARIWHAGTSFYHDLNSGGYVAYNLFQERPQGPVLNKGNMTAAMFTPEAARNAGN
;
A
#
# COMPACT_ATOMS: atom_id res chain seq x y z
N MET A 1 51.67 -17.84 -67.80
CA MET A 1 52.55 -18.56 -66.86
C MET A 1 51.74 -18.77 -65.58
N LYS A 2 51.52 -20.03 -65.18
CA LYS A 2 50.70 -20.43 -64.02
C LYS A 2 51.37 -20.06 -62.69
N LEU A 3 50.54 -19.87 -61.66
CA LEU A 3 50.68 -20.13 -60.20
C LEU A 3 49.77 -19.10 -59.49
N GLY A 4 48.84 -19.37 -58.57
CA GLY A 4 48.45 -20.55 -57.80
C GLY A 4 48.01 -20.08 -56.38
N GLU A 5 46.78 -20.42 -55.96
CA GLU A 5 46.27 -20.54 -54.56
C GLU A 5 46.12 -19.25 -53.72
N GLY A 6 45.11 -19.01 -52.86
CA GLY A 6 43.93 -19.72 -52.35
C GLY A 6 42.96 -18.74 -51.65
N PRO A 7 41.85 -19.18 -51.03
CA PRO A 7 40.74 -18.30 -50.60
C PRO A 7 40.94 -17.71 -49.20
N HIS A 8 40.80 -16.40 -49.05
CA HIS A 8 40.82 -15.72 -47.75
C HIS A 8 39.46 -15.86 -47.04
N LEU A 9 39.51 -16.49 -45.86
CA LEU A 9 38.44 -16.63 -44.88
C LEU A 9 37.83 -15.28 -44.49
N LEU A 10 36.50 -15.23 -44.42
CA LEU A 10 35.73 -14.22 -43.70
C LEU A 10 36.04 -14.29 -42.19
N ALA A 11 36.40 -13.16 -41.59
CA ALA A 11 36.34 -12.95 -40.14
C ALA A 11 35.20 -11.97 -39.83
N VAL A 12 34.04 -12.50 -39.42
CA VAL A 12 32.94 -11.74 -38.84
C VAL A 12 33.29 -11.48 -37.38
N LEU A 13 33.58 -10.22 -37.03
CA LEU A 13 33.71 -9.79 -35.65
C LEU A 13 32.31 -9.65 -35.04
N ALA A 14 31.85 -10.68 -34.33
CA ALA A 14 30.65 -10.59 -33.50
C ALA A 14 30.99 -9.83 -32.20
N ALA A 15 30.62 -8.57 -32.12
CA ALA A 15 30.67 -7.80 -30.88
C ALA A 15 29.55 -8.31 -29.93
N GLY A 16 29.93 -9.20 -29.02
CA GLY A 16 29.05 -9.67 -27.95
C GLY A 16 28.68 -8.51 -27.02
N VAL A 17 27.41 -8.14 -27.00
CA VAL A 17 26.83 -7.31 -25.94
C VAL A 17 26.81 -8.15 -24.67
N LEU A 18 27.85 -8.02 -23.86
CA LEU A 18 27.84 -8.51 -22.49
C LEU A 18 26.78 -7.71 -21.72
N PHE A 19 25.61 -8.32 -21.51
CA PHE A 19 24.71 -7.91 -20.43
C PHE A 19 25.45 -8.17 -19.11
N VAL A 20 26.14 -7.14 -18.62
CA VAL A 20 26.63 -7.13 -17.24
C VAL A 20 25.39 -7.11 -16.36
N GLY A 21 25.04 -8.26 -15.79
CA GLY A 21 24.05 -8.34 -14.72
C GLY A 21 24.53 -7.42 -13.60
N GLY A 22 23.86 -6.28 -13.43
CA GLY A 22 24.21 -5.31 -12.40
C GLY A 22 24.16 -5.99 -11.05
N ALA A 23 25.30 -6.09 -10.36
CA ALA A 23 25.32 -6.39 -8.95
C ALA A 23 24.51 -5.28 -8.23
N TRP A 24 23.50 -5.67 -7.46
CA TRP A 24 22.56 -4.75 -6.83
C TRP A 24 23.31 -4.11 -5.65
N ALA A 25 23.76 -2.88 -5.84
CA ALA A 25 24.71 -2.24 -4.94
C ALA A 25 24.02 -1.77 -3.65
N LYS A 26 24.60 -2.17 -2.52
CA LYS A 26 24.34 -1.61 -1.19
C LYS A 26 24.53 -0.09 -1.19
N ALA A 27 24.00 0.60 -0.18
CA ALA A 27 24.22 2.05 -0.06
C ALA A 27 25.70 2.38 0.11
N THR A 28 26.14 3.44 -0.56
CA THR A 28 27.48 4.00 -0.41
C THR A 28 27.65 4.70 0.95
N PRO A 29 28.89 4.88 1.44
CA PRO A 29 29.14 5.67 2.66
C PRO A 29 28.53 7.07 2.61
N ASP A 30 28.56 7.73 1.45
CA ASP A 30 27.98 9.07 1.25
C ASP A 30 26.45 9.06 1.35
N GLU A 31 25.78 8.07 0.74
CA GLU A 31 24.33 7.89 0.87
C GLU A 31 23.95 7.64 2.34
N LEU A 32 24.68 6.77 3.03
CA LEU A 32 24.45 6.51 4.45
C LEU A 32 24.69 7.75 5.32
N ALA A 33 25.63 8.61 4.97
CA ALA A 33 25.89 9.87 5.66
C ALA A 33 24.75 10.89 5.50
N ARG A 34 23.94 10.77 4.43
CA ARG A 34 22.78 11.64 4.15
C ARG A 34 21.53 11.27 4.94
N LEU A 35 21.34 9.99 5.32
CA LEU A 35 20.18 9.54 6.12
C LEU A 35 20.11 10.26 7.47
N GLY A 36 18.93 10.83 7.78
CA GLY A 36 18.68 11.63 8.98
C GLY A 36 19.15 13.08 8.88
N LYS A 37 20.03 13.41 7.91
CA LYS A 37 20.55 14.76 7.67
C LYS A 37 19.78 15.46 6.56
N SER A 38 20.20 15.27 5.30
CA SER A 38 19.50 15.82 4.13
C SER A 38 18.31 14.94 3.70
N LEU A 39 18.34 13.66 4.09
CA LEU A 39 17.28 12.70 3.83
C LEU A 39 16.57 12.32 5.14
N THR A 40 15.31 11.90 5.05
CA THR A 40 14.62 11.20 6.14
C THR A 40 15.34 9.88 6.41
N CYS A 41 15.03 9.21 7.52
CA CYS A 41 15.69 7.94 7.83
C CYS A 41 15.32 6.80 6.87
N THR A 42 14.29 7.00 6.04
CA THR A 42 13.80 6.10 4.99
C THR A 42 14.20 6.53 3.58
N GLY A 43 15.00 7.58 3.41
CA GLY A 43 15.53 8.02 2.11
C GLY A 43 14.70 9.05 1.34
N GLY A 44 13.62 9.55 1.94
CA GLY A 44 12.87 10.71 1.42
C GLY A 44 13.70 11.99 1.52
N GLU A 45 13.55 12.93 0.59
CA GLU A 45 14.27 14.21 0.65
C GLU A 45 13.69 15.10 1.76
N LYS A 46 14.48 15.66 2.68
CA LYS A 46 13.90 16.50 3.75
C LYS A 46 13.47 17.87 3.23
N ALA A 47 14.26 18.48 2.36
CA ALA A 47 13.96 19.79 1.80
C ALA A 47 12.59 19.78 1.10
N GLY A 48 11.82 20.85 1.33
CA GLY A 48 10.61 21.13 0.56
C GLY A 48 10.95 21.57 -0.87
N THR A 49 9.92 21.85 -1.66
CA THR A 49 10.06 22.30 -3.05
C THR A 49 9.32 23.61 -3.29
N ALA A 50 9.77 24.40 -4.26
CA ALA A 50 9.14 25.66 -4.65
C ALA A 50 7.71 25.50 -5.17
N SER A 51 7.36 24.29 -5.65
CA SER A 51 6.02 23.91 -6.11
C SER A 51 5.01 23.65 -4.98
N GLY A 52 5.48 23.53 -3.74
CA GLY A 52 4.64 23.46 -2.54
C GLY A 52 4.71 22.16 -1.74
N VAL A 53 5.65 21.24 -2.03
CA VAL A 53 5.90 20.12 -1.12
C VAL A 53 6.59 20.68 0.13
N PRO A 54 6.05 20.47 1.35
CA PRO A 54 6.64 21.03 2.57
C PRO A 54 7.98 20.37 2.92
N GLU A 55 8.79 21.07 3.71
CA GLU A 55 9.95 20.47 4.37
C GLU A 55 9.51 19.38 5.36
N PHE A 56 10.28 18.30 5.45
CA PHE A 56 10.16 17.32 6.51
C PHE A 56 10.69 17.88 7.83
N THR A 57 9.79 18.23 8.73
CA THR A 57 10.15 18.70 10.08
C THR A 57 10.36 17.52 11.02
N GLY A 58 9.55 16.46 10.90
CA GLY A 58 9.58 15.30 11.79
C GLY A 58 9.43 15.66 13.28
N LYS A 59 8.82 16.82 13.59
CA LYS A 59 8.74 17.38 14.94
C LYS A 59 7.86 16.57 15.90
N TRP A 60 7.01 15.68 15.40
CA TRP A 60 6.09 14.87 16.20
C TRP A 60 6.36 13.37 16.11
N LEU A 61 6.35 12.71 17.26
CA LEU A 61 6.37 11.25 17.41
C LEU A 61 5.26 10.85 18.39
N GLY A 62 4.19 10.26 17.86
CA GLY A 62 2.99 9.93 18.64
C GLY A 62 2.01 11.09 18.64
N THR A 63 1.33 11.34 19.77
CA THR A 63 0.30 12.38 19.88
C THR A 63 0.93 13.78 19.87
N PRO A 64 0.53 14.68 18.93
CA PRO A 64 0.97 16.07 18.93
C PRO A 64 0.60 16.83 20.21
N PRO A 65 1.35 17.90 20.57
CA PRO A 65 0.98 18.79 21.67
C PRO A 65 -0.44 19.36 21.51
N GLY A 66 -1.20 19.41 22.60
CA GLY A 66 -2.56 19.97 22.62
C GLY A 66 -3.67 19.01 22.17
N ILE A 67 -3.33 17.81 21.69
CA ILE A 67 -4.31 16.78 21.33
C ILE A 67 -4.50 15.79 22.47
N GLN A 68 -5.75 15.59 22.88
CA GLN A 68 -6.14 14.54 23.82
C GLN A 68 -6.44 13.25 23.05
N TYR A 69 -5.67 12.21 23.33
CA TYR A 69 -5.81 10.91 22.65
C TYR A 69 -5.52 9.76 23.62
N ASN A 70 -6.41 8.77 23.64
CA ASN A 70 -6.30 7.56 24.43
C ASN A 70 -5.70 6.42 23.57
N PRO A 71 -4.41 6.10 23.75
CA PRO A 71 -3.73 5.15 22.88
C PRO A 71 -4.22 3.72 23.06
N HIS A 72 -4.20 2.91 22.00
CA HIS A 72 -4.53 1.48 22.02
C HIS A 72 -5.98 1.16 22.45
N ALA A 73 -6.85 2.16 22.53
CA ALA A 73 -8.24 2.04 22.98
C ALA A 73 -9.26 1.94 21.83
N GLY A 74 -8.79 2.04 20.57
CA GLY A 74 -9.68 2.16 19.41
C GLY A 74 -10.36 3.52 19.33
N GLN A 75 -9.75 4.58 19.88
CA GLN A 75 -10.23 5.95 19.67
C GLN A 75 -10.08 6.30 18.18
N HIS A 76 -11.14 6.87 17.58
CA HIS A 76 -11.09 7.33 16.20
C HIS A 76 -9.97 8.37 16.02
N PRO A 77 -9.34 8.42 14.82
CA PRO A 77 -8.28 9.38 14.56
C PRO A 77 -8.73 10.82 14.84
N VAL A 78 -7.89 11.58 15.54
CA VAL A 78 -8.11 13.01 15.81
C VAL A 78 -7.25 13.81 14.84
N ASP A 79 -7.85 14.75 14.12
CA ASP A 79 -7.20 15.55 13.09
C ASP A 79 -6.39 16.72 13.70
N PRO A 80 -5.05 16.72 13.61
CA PRO A 80 -4.22 17.84 14.06
C PRO A 80 -4.43 19.11 13.24
N TYR A 81 -5.03 19.00 12.05
CA TYR A 81 -5.18 20.05 11.06
C TYR A 81 -6.66 20.39 10.80
N ALA A 82 -7.56 20.04 11.73
CA ALA A 82 -9.01 20.16 11.57
C ALA A 82 -9.51 21.57 11.18
N GLY A 83 -8.78 22.61 11.57
CA GLY A 83 -9.12 24.01 11.29
C GLY A 83 -8.70 24.51 9.90
N GLU A 84 -7.96 23.72 9.13
CA GLU A 84 -7.49 24.13 7.81
C GLU A 84 -8.60 24.11 6.76
N LYS A 85 -8.46 25.00 5.78
CA LYS A 85 -9.31 25.06 4.59
C LYS A 85 -8.49 24.65 3.36
N PRO A 86 -9.13 24.14 2.29
CA PRO A 86 -8.42 23.91 1.03
C PRO A 86 -7.76 25.20 0.54
N LEU A 87 -6.51 25.08 0.10
CA LEU A 87 -5.78 26.14 -0.61
C LEU A 87 -6.38 26.36 -2.00
N LEU A 88 -6.80 25.27 -2.63
CA LEU A 88 -7.51 25.25 -3.90
C LEU A 88 -8.35 23.99 -4.01
N THR A 89 -9.26 23.99 -4.97
CA THR A 89 -10.03 22.80 -5.35
C THR A 89 -9.82 22.56 -6.84
N ILE A 90 -9.30 21.38 -7.19
CA ILE A 90 -9.17 20.98 -8.60
C ILE A 90 -10.53 20.43 -9.04
N THR A 91 -11.05 20.98 -10.14
CA THR A 91 -12.28 20.57 -10.82
C THR A 91 -11.98 20.25 -12.28
N ALA A 92 -12.96 19.74 -13.03
CA ALA A 92 -12.79 19.55 -14.46
C ALA A 92 -12.46 20.87 -15.21
N GLU A 93 -12.91 22.02 -14.69
CA GLU A 93 -12.74 23.34 -15.29
C GLU A 93 -11.29 23.84 -15.22
N ASN A 94 -10.57 23.53 -14.15
CA ASN A 94 -9.18 23.96 -13.95
C ASN A 94 -8.15 22.81 -14.04
N LEU A 95 -8.60 21.59 -14.37
CA LEU A 95 -7.77 20.38 -14.46
C LEU A 95 -6.48 20.58 -15.27
N ALA A 96 -6.57 21.30 -16.40
CA ALA A 96 -5.44 21.54 -17.29
C ALA A 96 -4.27 22.26 -16.60
N GLN A 97 -4.53 23.05 -15.55
CA GLN A 97 -3.50 23.76 -14.78
C GLN A 97 -2.66 22.83 -13.89
N TYR A 98 -3.21 21.65 -13.54
CA TYR A 98 -2.63 20.74 -12.55
C TYR A 98 -2.33 19.35 -13.12
N GLY A 99 -2.58 19.13 -14.42
CA GLY A 99 -2.57 17.80 -15.05
C GLY A 99 -1.26 17.02 -14.91
N GLU A 100 -0.11 17.70 -14.79
CA GLU A 100 1.19 17.03 -14.58
C GLU A 100 1.35 16.43 -13.17
N ARG A 101 0.56 16.89 -12.21
CA ARG A 101 0.56 16.47 -10.80
C ARG A 101 -0.58 15.51 -10.48
N LEU A 102 -1.23 14.95 -11.49
CA LEU A 102 -2.35 14.03 -11.36
C LEU A 102 -2.04 12.71 -12.07
N SER A 103 -2.50 11.61 -11.48
CA SER A 103 -2.47 10.30 -12.13
C SER A 103 -3.41 10.24 -13.32
N GLU A 104 -3.21 9.28 -14.22
CA GLU A 104 -4.14 9.05 -15.33
C GLU A 104 -5.52 8.61 -14.79
N GLY A 105 -5.53 7.87 -13.68
CA GLY A 105 -6.75 7.56 -12.93
C GLY A 105 -7.51 8.79 -12.45
N GLN A 106 -6.82 9.74 -11.82
CA GLN A 106 -7.45 10.99 -11.37
C GLN A 106 -8.03 11.78 -12.55
N LYS A 107 -7.30 11.88 -13.66
CA LYS A 107 -7.80 12.54 -14.89
C LYS A 107 -9.04 11.83 -15.44
N ALA A 108 -9.05 10.50 -15.45
CA ALA A 108 -10.20 9.72 -15.88
C ALA A 108 -11.43 9.93 -14.97
N MET A 109 -11.23 10.07 -13.66
CA MET A 109 -12.31 10.43 -12.73
C MET A 109 -12.92 11.80 -13.04
N PHE A 110 -12.09 12.82 -13.32
CA PHE A 110 -12.59 14.12 -13.78
C PHE A 110 -13.34 14.04 -15.11
N ALA A 111 -12.83 13.27 -16.07
CA ALA A 111 -13.48 13.08 -17.37
C ALA A 111 -14.83 12.37 -17.23
N LYS A 112 -14.93 11.38 -16.35
CA LYS A 112 -16.15 10.60 -16.12
C LYS A 112 -17.19 11.36 -15.29
N TYR A 113 -16.75 12.15 -14.30
CA TYR A 113 -17.62 12.83 -13.33
C TYR A 113 -17.32 14.34 -13.21
N PRO A 114 -17.37 15.11 -14.32
CA PRO A 114 -16.87 16.48 -14.35
C PRO A 114 -17.63 17.47 -13.46
N LYS A 115 -18.89 17.14 -13.10
CA LYS A 115 -19.76 18.01 -12.30
C LYS A 115 -19.65 17.78 -10.79
N THR A 116 -19.22 16.59 -10.37
CA THR A 116 -19.30 16.16 -8.96
C THR A 116 -17.93 15.84 -8.37
N TYR A 117 -17.00 15.34 -9.20
CA TYR A 117 -15.67 15.00 -8.74
C TYR A 117 -14.80 16.25 -8.63
N ARG A 118 -14.14 16.36 -7.48
CA ARG A 118 -13.19 17.43 -7.18
C ARG A 118 -12.11 16.92 -6.24
N ILE A 119 -10.93 17.51 -6.32
CA ILE A 119 -9.82 17.22 -5.41
C ILE A 119 -9.57 18.48 -4.57
N PRO A 120 -10.00 18.51 -3.29
CA PRO A 120 -9.66 19.60 -2.40
C PRO A 120 -8.20 19.45 -1.94
N VAL A 121 -7.37 20.43 -2.28
CA VAL A 121 -5.94 20.45 -1.98
C VAL A 121 -5.71 21.32 -0.76
N TYR A 122 -5.08 20.76 0.26
CA TYR A 122 -4.76 21.41 1.52
C TYR A 122 -3.28 21.73 1.62
N GLN A 123 -2.92 22.52 2.64
CA GLN A 123 -1.53 22.71 3.02
C GLN A 123 -0.88 21.37 3.32
N GLY A 124 0.26 21.09 2.69
CA GLY A 124 1.01 19.87 2.95
C GLY A 124 1.69 19.89 4.31
N HIS A 125 1.74 18.74 5.01
CA HIS A 125 2.49 18.59 6.25
C HIS A 125 3.36 17.33 6.31
N ARG A 126 4.63 17.49 6.69
CA ARG A 126 5.59 16.40 6.93
C ARG A 126 6.13 16.46 8.35
N ASP A 127 5.20 16.53 9.29
CA ASP A 127 5.48 16.78 10.70
C ASP A 127 5.76 15.54 11.54
N PHE A 128 5.28 14.38 11.11
CA PHE A 128 5.46 13.14 11.86
C PHE A 128 6.72 12.39 11.43
N ARG A 129 7.47 11.89 12.41
CA ARG A 129 8.64 11.03 12.19
C ARG A 129 8.41 9.60 12.65
N PHE A 130 9.24 8.69 12.16
CA PHE A 130 9.36 7.35 12.74
C PHE A 130 10.18 7.37 14.05
N SER A 131 10.04 6.29 14.83
CA SER A 131 10.84 6.06 16.04
C SER A 131 12.32 5.81 15.71
N ASP A 132 13.18 6.03 16.69
CA ASP A 132 14.63 5.81 16.52
C ASP A 132 14.97 4.36 16.18
N ALA A 133 14.19 3.40 16.70
CA ALA A 133 14.34 1.98 16.38
C ALA A 133 14.04 1.68 14.90
N VAL A 134 12.98 2.28 14.34
CA VAL A 134 12.68 2.18 12.90
C VAL A 134 13.79 2.81 12.08
N CYS A 135 14.25 4.01 12.46
CA CYS A 135 15.33 4.68 11.74
C CYS A 135 16.67 3.91 11.81
N ALA A 136 16.97 3.26 12.93
CA ALA A 136 18.15 2.39 13.06
C ALA A 136 18.03 1.14 12.18
N ALA A 137 16.85 0.51 12.14
CA ALA A 137 16.58 -0.62 11.25
C ALA A 137 16.68 -0.21 9.77
N ALA A 138 16.14 0.94 9.38
CA ALA A 138 16.24 1.47 8.02
C ALA A 138 17.71 1.73 7.63
N ARG A 139 18.51 2.28 8.53
CA ARG A 139 19.95 2.49 8.30
C ARG A 139 20.68 1.16 8.10
N LYS A 140 20.40 0.15 8.92
CA LYS A 140 20.98 -1.20 8.78
C LYS A 140 20.55 -1.85 7.45
N ASN A 141 19.29 -1.69 7.08
CA ASN A 141 18.78 -2.14 5.77
C ASN A 141 19.52 -1.46 4.62
N ALA A 142 19.74 -0.14 4.65
CA ALA A 142 20.53 0.55 3.63
C ALA A 142 21.97 0.00 3.52
N GLN A 143 22.57 -0.43 4.64
CA GLN A 143 23.93 -0.99 4.67
C GLN A 143 24.00 -2.41 4.11
N ASP A 144 23.01 -3.24 4.44
CA ASP A 144 23.15 -4.69 4.32
C ASP A 144 22.18 -5.35 3.35
N ALA A 145 20.99 -4.77 3.14
CA ALA A 145 19.94 -5.37 2.35
C ALA A 145 20.29 -5.40 0.87
N VAL A 146 20.08 -6.56 0.25
CA VAL A 146 20.14 -6.74 -1.21
C VAL A 146 18.95 -7.56 -1.67
N MET A 147 18.48 -7.31 -2.89
CA MET A 147 17.48 -8.17 -3.52
C MET A 147 18.08 -9.56 -3.76
N ASN A 148 17.30 -10.61 -3.53
CA ASN A 148 17.70 -11.96 -3.92
C ASN A 148 17.80 -12.06 -5.45
N ALA A 149 18.67 -12.92 -5.96
CA ALA A 149 18.91 -13.05 -7.41
C ALA A 149 17.65 -13.45 -8.20
N ASP A 150 16.71 -14.15 -7.57
CA ASP A 150 15.41 -14.53 -8.15
C ASP A 150 14.36 -13.41 -8.10
N GLY A 151 14.63 -12.29 -7.41
CA GLY A 151 13.70 -11.19 -7.21
C GLY A 151 12.52 -11.52 -6.29
N GLN A 152 12.59 -12.61 -5.51
CA GLN A 152 11.49 -13.10 -4.69
C GLN A 152 11.74 -12.99 -3.18
N GLY A 153 12.73 -12.20 -2.78
CA GLY A 153 13.03 -11.95 -1.37
C GLY A 153 14.20 -10.98 -1.22
N THR A 154 14.60 -10.74 0.03
CA THR A 154 15.75 -9.91 0.35
C THR A 154 16.69 -10.66 1.29
N THR A 155 17.99 -10.44 1.12
CA THR A 155 19.03 -10.95 2.00
C THR A 155 19.67 -9.79 2.75
N GLY A 156 20.00 -9.98 4.03
CA GLY A 156 20.66 -8.96 4.86
C GLY A 156 19.71 -7.89 5.43
N ALA A 157 18.45 -7.84 4.99
CA ALA A 157 17.44 -6.98 5.58
C ALA A 157 17.03 -7.45 6.99
N VAL A 158 16.64 -6.49 7.81
CA VAL A 158 16.22 -6.63 9.20
C VAL A 158 14.80 -6.13 9.42
N LYS A 159 14.19 -6.64 10.50
CA LYS A 159 12.85 -6.26 10.97
C LYS A 159 12.79 -4.79 11.42
N GLY A 160 11.60 -4.20 11.31
CA GLY A 160 11.25 -2.88 11.84
C GLY A 160 11.12 -1.76 10.80
N ALA A 161 11.74 -1.90 9.62
CA ALA A 161 11.74 -0.86 8.59
C ALA A 161 11.70 -1.43 7.18
N LEU A 162 11.41 -0.55 6.21
CA LEU A 162 11.52 -0.87 4.79
C LEU A 162 12.94 -1.34 4.42
N PRO A 163 13.09 -2.26 3.45
CA PRO A 163 14.38 -2.86 3.10
C PRO A 163 15.29 -1.94 2.28
N PHE A 164 14.77 -1.01 1.48
CA PHE A 164 15.58 -0.25 0.53
C PHE A 164 15.35 1.26 0.63
N PRO A 165 16.01 1.98 1.56
CA PRO A 165 15.96 3.45 1.59
C PRO A 165 16.48 4.13 0.32
N PHE A 166 17.33 3.44 -0.45
CA PHE A 166 17.89 3.90 -1.72
C PHE A 166 17.53 2.95 -2.86
N PRO A 167 16.25 2.88 -3.26
CA PRO A 167 15.80 1.89 -4.22
C PRO A 167 16.45 2.13 -5.58
N ARG A 168 17.09 1.09 -6.14
CA ARG A 168 17.82 1.10 -7.41
C ARG A 168 16.96 0.71 -8.60
N ASN A 169 15.82 0.05 -8.37
CA ASN A 169 14.92 -0.45 -9.41
C ASN A 169 13.50 -0.66 -8.90
N GLY A 170 12.61 -1.12 -9.78
CA GLY A 170 11.20 -1.33 -9.46
C GLY A 170 10.94 -2.45 -8.44
N LEU A 171 11.73 -3.52 -8.43
CA LEU A 171 11.54 -4.60 -7.45
C LEU A 171 11.86 -4.13 -6.03
N GLU A 172 12.92 -3.35 -5.85
CA GLU A 172 13.24 -2.76 -4.53
C GLU A 172 12.12 -1.83 -4.04
N LEU A 173 11.50 -1.04 -4.94
CA LEU A 173 10.30 -0.26 -4.60
C LEU A 173 9.11 -1.14 -4.23
N ALA A 174 8.87 -2.23 -4.98
CA ALA A 174 7.80 -3.17 -4.66
C ALA A 174 7.98 -3.76 -3.26
N PHE A 175 9.21 -4.14 -2.89
CA PHE A 175 9.54 -4.66 -1.57
C PHE A 175 9.43 -3.61 -0.46
N ASN A 176 9.68 -2.32 -0.72
CA ASN A 176 9.38 -1.26 0.23
C ASN A 176 7.88 -1.17 0.55
N ASN A 177 7.02 -1.38 -0.44
CA ASN A 177 5.56 -1.42 -0.23
C ASN A 177 5.08 -2.73 0.42
N LEU A 178 5.78 -3.85 0.21
CA LEU A 178 5.45 -5.14 0.84
C LEU A 178 5.91 -5.22 2.30
N LEU A 179 7.06 -4.62 2.62
CA LEU A 179 7.69 -4.64 3.94
C LEU A 179 7.79 -3.25 4.61
N PRO A 180 6.75 -2.39 4.60
CA PRO A 180 6.82 -1.08 5.23
C PRO A 180 6.78 -1.23 6.76
N SER A 181 7.16 -0.17 7.47
CA SER A 181 6.83 -0.06 8.88
C SER A 181 5.31 0.15 9.04
N ARG A 182 4.64 -0.76 9.75
CA ARG A 182 3.19 -0.73 10.03
C ARG A 182 2.90 -1.21 11.45
N ALA A 183 1.64 -1.15 11.88
CA ALA A 183 1.22 -1.70 13.16
C ALA A 183 1.54 -3.21 13.24
N PHE A 184 2.09 -3.67 14.37
CA PHE A 184 2.42 -5.07 14.59
C PHE A 184 1.25 -5.87 15.14
N THR A 185 0.30 -5.23 15.84
CA THR A 185 -1.02 -5.80 16.12
C THR A 185 -2.10 -4.83 15.66
N GLU A 186 -3.13 -5.32 15.00
CA GLU A 186 -4.28 -4.52 14.58
C GLU A 186 -5.55 -5.33 14.77
N HIS A 187 -6.53 -4.78 15.47
CA HIS A 187 -7.91 -5.28 15.50
C HIS A 187 -8.84 -4.19 15.01
N THR A 188 -9.68 -4.51 14.03
CA THR A 188 -10.69 -3.59 13.52
C THR A 188 -11.95 -4.34 13.14
N LEU A 189 -13.10 -3.85 13.61
CA LEU A 189 -14.39 -4.22 13.05
C LEU A 189 -14.67 -3.24 11.92
N ARG A 190 -14.55 -3.68 10.67
CA ARG A 190 -14.64 -2.80 9.50
C ARG A 190 -15.81 -3.16 8.61
N ASP A 191 -16.43 -2.13 8.05
CA ASP A 191 -17.42 -2.22 6.97
C ASP A 191 -16.74 -2.07 5.61
N ASN A 192 -17.38 -2.63 4.58
CA ASN A 192 -17.11 -2.35 3.19
C ASN A 192 -18.44 -2.06 2.49
N ALA A 193 -18.44 -1.10 1.57
CA ALA A 193 -19.60 -0.76 0.76
C ALA A 193 -19.25 -0.90 -0.71
N ASN A 194 -19.90 -1.83 -1.40
CA ASN A 194 -19.91 -1.86 -2.86
C ASN A 194 -21.07 -0.97 -3.32
N VAL A 195 -20.75 0.25 -3.74
CA VAL A 195 -21.70 1.24 -4.24
C VAL A 195 -21.87 1.02 -5.74
N LEU A 196 -23.09 0.66 -6.15
CA LEU A 196 -23.42 0.41 -7.55
C LEU A 196 -23.66 1.73 -8.30
N ALA A 197 -23.70 1.66 -9.63
CA ALA A 197 -23.85 2.84 -10.48
C ALA A 197 -25.18 3.60 -10.25
N ASP A 198 -26.22 2.90 -9.80
CA ASP A 198 -27.51 3.48 -9.42
C ASP A 198 -27.52 4.08 -8.00
N GLY A 199 -26.40 3.99 -7.27
CA GLY A 199 -26.26 4.48 -5.89
C GLY A 199 -26.69 3.48 -4.82
N SER A 200 -27.24 2.32 -5.17
CA SER A 200 -27.54 1.27 -4.20
C SER A 200 -26.25 0.69 -3.60
N ILE A 201 -26.30 0.26 -2.33
CA ILE A 201 -25.12 -0.20 -1.60
C ILE A 201 -25.30 -1.65 -1.15
N VAL A 202 -24.33 -2.48 -1.51
CA VAL A 202 -24.18 -3.83 -0.95
C VAL A 202 -23.13 -3.79 0.14
N TRP A 203 -23.53 -4.16 1.36
CA TRP A 203 -22.69 -4.07 2.55
C TRP A 203 -21.95 -5.37 2.85
N GLY A 204 -20.66 -5.24 3.13
CA GLY A 204 -19.83 -6.23 3.78
C GLY A 204 -19.39 -5.74 5.17
N ARG A 205 -19.13 -6.67 6.09
CA ARG A 205 -18.54 -6.37 7.40
C ARG A 205 -17.66 -7.52 7.82
N ALA A 206 -16.50 -7.21 8.38
CA ALA A 206 -15.62 -8.21 8.94
C ALA A 206 -14.96 -7.74 10.24
N ASP A 207 -14.79 -8.68 11.18
CA ASP A 207 -13.86 -8.55 12.30
C ASP A 207 -12.49 -9.00 11.81
N ASN A 208 -11.57 -8.04 11.67
CA ASN A 208 -10.25 -8.26 11.13
C ASN A 208 -9.19 -8.12 12.22
N ARG A 209 -8.30 -9.11 12.29
CA ARG A 209 -7.13 -9.12 13.16
C ARG A 209 -5.89 -9.34 12.31
N ALA A 210 -4.83 -8.57 12.56
CA ALA A 210 -3.55 -8.73 11.89
C ALA A 210 -2.40 -8.69 12.90
N PHE A 211 -1.43 -9.56 12.68
CA PHE A 211 -0.20 -9.67 13.46
C PHE A 211 1.01 -9.64 12.54
N SER A 212 1.79 -8.56 12.57
CA SER A 212 2.97 -8.36 11.74
C SER A 212 4.23 -8.46 12.58
N GLN A 213 4.76 -9.68 12.73
CA GLN A 213 5.90 -9.98 13.60
C GLN A 213 7.15 -9.19 13.24
N ILE A 214 7.32 -8.88 11.95
CA ILE A 214 8.46 -8.09 11.45
C ILE A 214 8.40 -6.62 11.84
N ASN A 215 7.27 -6.14 12.37
CA ASN A 215 7.10 -4.76 12.81
C ASN A 215 6.99 -4.63 14.34
N ASP A 216 7.08 -5.74 15.08
CA ASP A 216 7.15 -5.70 16.54
C ASP A 216 8.42 -4.93 16.96
N PRO A 217 8.29 -3.80 17.70
CA PRO A 217 9.43 -3.03 18.15
C PRO A 217 10.45 -3.85 18.95
N ALA A 218 10.02 -4.92 19.65
CA ALA A 218 10.91 -5.80 20.39
C ALA A 218 11.88 -6.59 19.49
N ASN A 219 11.53 -6.74 18.21
CA ASN A 219 12.33 -7.47 17.22
C ASN A 219 13.06 -6.56 16.24
N ALA A 220 12.97 -5.24 16.38
CA ALA A 220 13.62 -4.30 15.46
C ALA A 220 15.13 -4.55 15.36
N GLY A 221 15.67 -4.57 14.14
CA GLY A 221 17.10 -4.81 13.89
C GLY A 221 17.54 -6.29 13.88
N GLN A 222 16.66 -7.21 14.28
CA GLN A 222 16.88 -8.65 14.10
C GLN A 222 16.70 -9.05 12.62
N PRO A 223 17.33 -10.15 12.15
CA PRO A 223 17.14 -10.66 10.80
C PRO A 223 15.66 -10.84 10.45
N LEU A 224 15.29 -10.57 9.19
CA LEU A 224 13.97 -10.95 8.69
C LEU A 224 13.77 -12.47 8.81
N GLY A 225 12.56 -12.87 9.15
CA GLY A 225 12.17 -14.27 9.26
C GLY A 225 10.68 -14.44 9.01
N SER A 226 10.30 -15.63 8.56
CA SER A 226 8.91 -15.98 8.30
C SER A 226 8.17 -16.45 9.57
N PRO A 227 6.85 -16.22 9.66
CA PRO A 227 6.04 -15.45 8.71
C PRO A 227 6.25 -13.93 8.86
N MET A 228 6.12 -13.20 7.76
CA MET A 228 6.11 -11.74 7.76
C MET A 228 4.91 -11.22 8.58
N SER A 229 3.72 -11.73 8.23
CA SER A 229 2.47 -11.35 8.87
C SER A 229 1.44 -12.44 8.80
N GLN A 230 0.54 -12.43 9.77
CA GLN A 230 -0.60 -13.32 9.84
C GLN A 230 -1.88 -12.49 9.97
N GLY A 231 -2.97 -12.95 9.36
CA GLY A 231 -4.24 -12.27 9.38
C GLY A 231 -5.38 -13.23 9.68
N MET A 232 -6.41 -12.75 10.36
CA MET A 232 -7.68 -13.44 10.55
C MET A 232 -8.80 -12.47 10.19
N ASN A 233 -9.74 -12.93 9.36
CA ASN A 233 -10.89 -12.16 8.95
C ASN A 233 -12.15 -12.99 9.16
N ALA A 234 -12.99 -12.59 10.11
CA ALA A 234 -14.26 -13.22 10.41
C ALA A 234 -15.42 -12.40 9.82
N VAL A 235 -16.14 -12.99 8.87
CA VAL A 235 -17.24 -12.33 8.14
C VAL A 235 -18.45 -12.15 9.07
N LYS A 236 -18.97 -10.92 9.10
CA LYS A 236 -20.16 -10.52 9.85
C LYS A 236 -21.32 -10.13 8.93
N LEU A 237 -21.03 -9.62 7.73
CA LEU A 237 -21.99 -9.36 6.66
C LEU A 237 -21.38 -9.70 5.29
N PRO A 238 -22.20 -10.14 4.32
CA PRO A 238 -23.65 -10.34 4.39
C PRO A 238 -24.06 -11.56 5.25
N GLU A 239 -25.31 -11.63 5.70
CA GLU A 239 -25.79 -12.68 6.62
C GLU A 239 -25.58 -14.10 6.05
N ARG A 240 -25.65 -14.28 4.73
CA ARG A 240 -25.39 -15.56 4.05
C ARG A 240 -23.96 -16.08 4.25
N GLU A 241 -22.98 -15.20 4.37
CA GLU A 241 -21.56 -15.54 4.51
C GLU A 241 -21.06 -15.41 5.96
N LYS A 242 -21.94 -14.95 6.87
CA LYS A 242 -21.60 -14.70 8.26
C LYS A 242 -21.14 -15.97 8.96
N GLY A 243 -20.11 -15.81 9.79
CA GLY A 243 -19.45 -16.93 10.48
C GLY A 243 -18.33 -17.57 9.68
N GLY A 244 -18.18 -17.24 8.38
CA GLY A 244 -16.98 -17.58 7.63
C GLY A 244 -15.75 -16.93 8.25
N VAL A 245 -14.68 -17.70 8.43
CA VAL A 245 -13.41 -17.19 8.96
C VAL A 245 -12.28 -17.58 8.02
N SER A 246 -11.48 -16.62 7.59
CA SER A 246 -10.24 -16.89 6.86
C SER A 246 -9.03 -16.54 7.71
N VAL A 247 -8.01 -17.39 7.69
CA VAL A 247 -6.70 -17.12 8.29
C VAL A 247 -5.64 -17.22 7.20
N VAL A 248 -4.70 -16.27 7.18
CA VAL A 248 -3.60 -16.22 6.23
C VAL A 248 -2.27 -16.03 6.95
N SER A 249 -1.20 -16.56 6.36
CA SER A 249 0.18 -16.39 6.80
C SER A 249 1.06 -16.07 5.60
N GLU A 250 1.67 -14.89 5.62
CA GLU A 250 2.53 -14.37 4.56
C GLU A 250 3.99 -14.78 4.80
N PRO A 251 4.67 -15.33 3.79
CA PRO A 251 6.11 -15.54 3.87
C PRO A 251 6.86 -14.21 3.73
N VAL A 252 8.15 -14.21 4.10
CA VAL A 252 9.07 -13.12 3.73
C VAL A 252 9.71 -13.39 2.37
N GLU A 253 10.08 -14.64 2.08
CA GLU A 253 10.76 -15.06 0.85
C GLU A 253 9.82 -15.91 -0.03
N PHE A 254 9.23 -15.28 -1.05
CA PHE A 254 8.27 -15.91 -1.96
C PHE A 254 8.87 -17.01 -2.84
N GLY A 255 10.19 -17.00 -3.04
CA GLY A 255 10.90 -18.04 -3.81
C GLY A 255 11.11 -19.34 -3.04
N LYS A 256 11.05 -19.30 -1.70
CA LYS A 256 11.24 -20.48 -0.83
C LYS A 256 9.94 -20.97 -0.20
N GLU A 257 9.05 -20.04 0.11
CA GLU A 257 7.80 -20.31 0.83
C GLU A 257 6.61 -19.72 0.07
N LYS A 258 5.44 -20.33 0.25
CA LYS A 258 4.18 -19.83 -0.33
C LYS A 258 3.32 -19.22 0.76
N ARG A 259 2.43 -18.30 0.37
CA ARG A 259 1.33 -17.88 1.24
C ARG A 259 0.51 -19.09 1.65
N LEU A 260 0.26 -19.21 2.95
CA LEU A 260 -0.65 -20.22 3.50
C LEU A 260 -1.97 -19.55 3.86
N GLY A 261 -3.08 -20.22 3.52
CA GLY A 261 -4.42 -19.73 3.79
C GLY A 261 -5.34 -20.87 4.20
N TRP A 262 -6.26 -20.60 5.13
CA TRP A 262 -7.32 -21.51 5.53
C TRP A 262 -8.64 -20.76 5.61
N SER A 263 -9.74 -21.44 5.27
CA SER A 263 -11.09 -20.94 5.44
C SER A 263 -11.93 -21.93 6.25
N TYR A 264 -12.61 -21.42 7.26
CA TYR A 264 -13.71 -22.06 7.95
C TYR A 264 -15.01 -21.76 7.23
N ASP A 265 -15.76 -22.81 6.90
CA ASP A 265 -17.10 -22.75 6.36
C ASP A 265 -18.13 -23.08 7.48
N PRO A 266 -19.01 -22.13 7.85
CA PRO A 266 -20.00 -22.34 8.91
C PRO A 266 -21.06 -23.37 8.55
N GLY A 267 -21.37 -23.56 7.27
CA GLY A 267 -22.37 -24.53 6.81
C GLY A 267 -21.91 -25.96 6.98
N THR A 268 -20.62 -26.23 6.71
CA THR A 268 -20.03 -27.58 6.90
C THR A 268 -19.27 -27.73 8.21
N ARG A 269 -19.07 -26.64 8.96
CA ARG A 269 -18.26 -26.54 10.19
C ARG A 269 -16.85 -27.11 10.02
N ARG A 270 -16.26 -26.90 8.84
CA ARG A 270 -14.93 -27.43 8.48
C ARG A 270 -13.98 -26.30 8.14
N VAL A 271 -12.73 -26.48 8.55
CA VAL A 271 -11.60 -25.67 8.10
C VAL A 271 -10.92 -26.40 6.95
N ARG A 272 -10.68 -25.68 5.86
CA ARG A 272 -9.98 -26.19 4.68
C ARG A 272 -8.82 -25.25 4.36
N GLN A 273 -7.68 -25.82 3.98
CA GLN A 273 -6.62 -25.03 3.38
C GLN A 273 -7.11 -24.52 2.02
N ILE A 274 -6.74 -23.28 1.68
CA ILE A 274 -7.02 -22.64 0.40
C ILE A 274 -5.73 -22.71 -0.43
N PRO A 275 -5.62 -23.62 -1.40
CA PRO A 275 -4.48 -23.64 -2.31
C PRO A 275 -4.42 -22.33 -3.09
N GLU A 276 -3.21 -21.78 -3.27
CA GLU A 276 -2.96 -20.62 -4.13
C GLU A 276 -3.77 -19.37 -3.78
N TYR A 277 -4.15 -19.17 -2.51
CA TYR A 277 -4.83 -17.96 -2.06
C TYR A 277 -4.01 -16.71 -2.44
N GLY A 278 -4.51 -15.85 -3.31
CA GLY A 278 -3.77 -14.67 -3.77
C GLY A 278 -4.13 -14.18 -5.16
N PHE A 279 -3.33 -13.25 -5.67
CA PHE A 279 -3.40 -12.73 -7.03
C PHE A 279 -4.81 -12.23 -7.42
N ASP A 280 -5.32 -12.64 -8.58
CA ASP A 280 -6.58 -12.22 -9.20
C ASP A 280 -7.83 -12.87 -8.60
N GLN A 281 -7.69 -13.66 -7.55
CA GLN A 281 -8.86 -14.20 -6.85
C GLN A 281 -9.68 -13.06 -6.23
N PRO A 282 -11.01 -13.10 -6.33
CA PRO A 282 -11.87 -12.06 -5.78
C PRO A 282 -11.71 -11.90 -4.26
N LEU A 283 -11.63 -10.65 -3.79
CA LEU A 283 -11.66 -10.33 -2.36
C LEU A 283 -13.13 -10.33 -1.87
N SER A 284 -13.44 -11.15 -0.88
CA SER A 284 -14.80 -11.28 -0.34
C SER A 284 -15.37 -9.94 0.15
N GLY A 285 -16.68 -9.75 -0.04
CA GLY A 285 -17.38 -8.53 0.38
C GLY A 285 -17.14 -7.30 -0.51
N THR A 286 -16.49 -7.44 -1.67
CA THR A 286 -16.20 -6.33 -2.60
C THR A 286 -16.97 -6.41 -3.93
N GLY A 287 -17.94 -7.32 -4.04
CA GLY A 287 -18.69 -7.54 -5.28
C GLY A 287 -17.81 -7.97 -6.46
N GLY A 288 -16.64 -8.57 -6.20
CA GLY A 288 -15.67 -9.00 -7.20
C GLY A 288 -14.85 -7.88 -7.85
N LYS A 289 -14.95 -6.64 -7.35
CA LYS A 289 -14.21 -5.49 -7.89
C LYS A 289 -12.76 -5.43 -7.41
N LEU A 290 -12.47 -5.97 -6.23
CA LEU A 290 -11.10 -6.11 -5.73
C LEU A 290 -10.64 -7.55 -5.84
N THR A 291 -9.35 -7.70 -6.09
CA THR A 291 -8.62 -8.96 -5.99
C THR A 291 -7.90 -9.05 -4.65
N ILE A 292 -7.52 -10.25 -4.22
CA ILE A 292 -6.76 -10.43 -2.97
C ILE A 292 -5.49 -9.60 -2.98
N ASP A 293 -4.77 -9.57 -4.10
CA ASP A 293 -3.52 -8.81 -4.24
C ASP A 293 -3.73 -7.30 -4.47
N SER A 294 -4.96 -6.79 -4.39
CA SER A 294 -5.27 -5.35 -4.45
C SER A 294 -5.46 -4.72 -3.06
N ASP A 295 -5.54 -5.52 -1.99
CA ASP A 295 -5.56 -4.94 -0.64
C ASP A 295 -4.25 -4.17 -0.37
N ARG A 296 -4.40 -2.95 0.16
CA ARG A 296 -3.35 -1.92 0.23
C ARG A 296 -2.65 -1.67 -1.13
N LEU A 297 -3.43 -1.68 -2.21
CA LEU A 297 -3.05 -1.39 -3.60
C LEU A 297 -2.11 -2.38 -4.28
N PHE A 298 -1.28 -3.10 -3.52
CA PHE A 298 -0.59 -4.30 -3.94
C PHE A 298 -0.12 -5.08 -2.72
N ASN A 299 -0.33 -6.40 -2.71
CA ASN A 299 0.29 -7.30 -1.73
C ASN A 299 0.63 -8.66 -2.34
N GLY A 300 1.42 -9.44 -1.60
CA GLY A 300 1.78 -10.80 -1.98
C GLY A 300 2.97 -10.87 -2.94
N SER A 301 3.12 -12.03 -3.58
CA SER A 301 4.28 -12.35 -4.42
C SER A 301 4.40 -11.41 -5.62
N PRO A 302 5.58 -10.80 -5.87
CA PRO A 302 5.82 -9.96 -7.04
C PRO A 302 6.00 -10.76 -8.35
N GLU A 303 5.95 -12.09 -8.30
CA GLU A 303 6.41 -12.98 -9.37
C GLU A 303 5.70 -12.79 -10.72
N ARG A 304 4.43 -12.37 -10.72
CA ARG A 304 3.62 -12.26 -11.95
C ARG A 304 3.92 -11.01 -12.77
N TYR A 305 4.65 -10.02 -12.22
CA TYR A 305 4.85 -8.72 -12.86
C TYR A 305 6.32 -8.41 -13.09
N ASN A 306 6.60 -7.70 -14.18
CA ASN A 306 7.83 -6.95 -14.41
C ASN A 306 7.70 -5.59 -13.73
N TRP A 307 8.72 -5.18 -12.97
CA TRP A 307 8.66 -3.98 -12.14
C TRP A 307 9.64 -2.91 -12.62
N LYS A 308 9.12 -1.70 -12.86
CA LYS A 308 9.90 -0.57 -13.36
C LYS A 308 9.68 0.66 -12.50
N SER A 309 10.77 1.25 -12.01
CA SER A 309 10.73 2.59 -11.40
C SER A 309 10.65 3.63 -12.51
N LEU A 310 9.63 4.50 -12.45
CA LEU A 310 9.48 5.66 -13.33
C LEU A 310 10.02 6.94 -12.66
N GLY A 311 10.79 6.80 -11.57
CA GLY A 311 11.38 7.90 -10.83
C GLY A 311 10.43 8.55 -9.82
N LYS A 312 10.91 9.64 -9.20
CA LYS A 312 10.09 10.47 -8.31
C LYS A 312 9.29 11.50 -9.09
N LYS A 313 8.06 11.75 -8.66
CA LYS A 313 7.19 12.83 -9.16
C LYS A 313 6.53 13.56 -7.99
N GLU A 314 6.08 14.78 -8.22
CA GLU A 314 5.18 15.48 -7.31
C GLU A 314 3.73 15.27 -7.75
N VAL A 315 2.92 14.67 -6.89
CA VAL A 315 1.54 14.27 -7.22
C VAL A 315 0.61 14.68 -6.08
N TYR A 316 -0.61 15.10 -6.41
CA TYR A 316 -1.66 15.29 -5.42
C TYR A 316 -2.20 13.93 -4.98
N VAL A 317 -1.96 13.58 -3.73
CA VAL A 317 -2.30 12.28 -3.14
C VAL A 317 -3.06 12.46 -1.82
N PRO A 318 -3.89 11.49 -1.40
CA PRO A 318 -4.45 11.53 -0.06
C PRO A 318 -3.34 11.39 0.98
N ALA A 319 -3.22 12.37 1.86
CA ALA A 319 -2.23 12.39 2.94
C ALA A 319 -2.78 13.18 4.13
N ASN A 320 -2.34 12.82 5.34
CA ASN A 320 -2.90 13.36 6.59
C ASN A 320 -4.44 13.32 6.61
N ALA A 321 -5.04 12.28 6.04
CA ALA A 321 -6.46 12.24 5.73
C ALA A 321 -7.31 11.85 6.96
N TYR A 322 -7.14 12.56 8.08
CA TYR A 322 -7.83 12.29 9.35
C TYR A 322 -9.34 12.54 9.27
N LYS A 323 -9.75 13.61 8.57
CA LYS A 323 -11.15 14.07 8.51
C LYS A 323 -12.13 12.97 8.14
N ILE A 324 -11.79 12.14 7.15
CA ILE A 324 -12.65 11.05 6.69
C ILE A 324 -12.85 9.95 7.75
N HIS A 325 -11.94 9.79 8.71
CA HIS A 325 -11.99 8.73 9.74
C HIS A 325 -12.71 9.14 11.03
N GLY A 326 -13.20 10.38 11.12
CA GLY A 326 -13.89 10.87 12.30
C GLY A 326 -15.17 10.09 12.62
N SER A 327 -15.46 9.90 13.91
CA SER A 327 -16.69 9.22 14.40
C SER A 327 -17.98 10.00 14.10
N ASN A 328 -17.85 11.27 13.74
CA ASN A 328 -18.94 12.13 13.31
C ASN A 328 -19.27 12.00 11.82
N VAL A 329 -18.44 11.32 11.02
CA VAL A 329 -18.69 11.11 9.59
C VAL A 329 -19.74 10.00 9.43
N LYS A 330 -20.82 10.30 8.73
CA LYS A 330 -21.89 9.32 8.44
C LYS A 330 -21.69 8.70 7.07
N TYR A 331 -21.99 7.42 6.95
CA TYR A 331 -21.86 6.72 5.66
C TYR A 331 -22.79 7.30 4.60
N ALA A 332 -23.98 7.74 4.99
CA ALA A 332 -24.92 8.41 4.08
C ALA A 332 -24.38 9.75 3.51
N ASP A 333 -23.48 10.42 4.23
CA ASP A 333 -22.85 11.67 3.80
C ASP A 333 -21.55 11.44 3.03
N LEU A 334 -20.83 10.36 3.37
CA LEU A 334 -19.57 10.00 2.74
C LEU A 334 -19.76 9.25 1.41
N LEU A 335 -20.71 8.31 1.35
CA LEU A 335 -20.91 7.44 0.21
C LEU A 335 -22.01 8.02 -0.70
N LYS A 336 -21.61 8.52 -1.87
CA LYS A 336 -22.52 9.09 -2.87
C LYS A 336 -22.48 8.23 -4.12
N PRO A 337 -23.47 8.32 -5.01
CA PRO A 337 -23.35 7.73 -6.34
C PRO A 337 -22.05 8.21 -7.03
N ALA A 338 -21.47 7.35 -7.88
CA ALA A 338 -20.24 7.57 -8.64
C ALA A 338 -18.91 7.59 -7.84
N HIS A 339 -18.81 8.36 -6.76
CA HIS A 339 -17.58 8.50 -5.97
C HIS A 339 -17.88 8.97 -4.53
N GLU A 340 -16.90 8.87 -3.63
CA GLU A 340 -17.02 9.43 -2.29
C GLU A 340 -17.25 10.94 -2.29
N ASN A 341 -17.89 11.46 -1.23
CA ASN A 341 -18.07 12.89 -1.07
C ASN A 341 -16.71 13.59 -0.87
N PRO A 342 -16.28 14.44 -1.81
CA PRO A 342 -14.98 15.09 -1.74
C PRO A 342 -14.80 16.01 -0.53
N ASP A 343 -15.87 16.45 0.14
CA ASP A 343 -15.78 17.30 1.33
C ASP A 343 -15.07 16.61 2.51
N TYR A 344 -15.02 15.28 2.54
CA TYR A 344 -14.28 14.53 3.56
C TYR A 344 -12.84 14.22 3.15
N MET A 345 -12.49 14.46 1.89
CA MET A 345 -11.18 14.14 1.35
C MET A 345 -10.17 15.24 1.66
N ARG A 346 -8.91 14.85 1.83
CA ARG A 346 -7.77 15.74 1.98
C ARG A 346 -6.67 15.27 1.05
N TYR A 347 -6.33 16.08 0.07
CA TYR A 347 -5.17 15.84 -0.79
C TYR A 347 -4.08 16.86 -0.48
N GLU A 348 -2.84 16.40 -0.53
CA GLU A 348 -1.66 17.24 -0.38
C GLU A 348 -0.71 16.96 -1.54
N LEU A 349 0.09 17.97 -1.91
CA LEU A 349 1.17 17.75 -2.87
C LEU A 349 2.30 16.98 -2.17
N ARG A 350 2.62 15.80 -2.68
CA ARG A 350 3.69 14.93 -2.14
C ARG A 350 4.67 14.54 -3.23
N ARG A 351 5.94 14.37 -2.85
CA ARG A 351 6.88 13.58 -3.66
C ARG A 351 6.59 12.10 -3.46
N VAL A 352 6.41 11.39 -4.56
CA VAL A 352 6.12 9.96 -4.59
C VAL A 352 7.04 9.27 -5.60
N TRP A 353 7.38 8.02 -5.34
CA TRP A 353 7.92 7.12 -6.34
C TRP A 353 6.78 6.59 -7.22
N VAL A 354 6.96 6.62 -8.53
CA VAL A 354 6.01 6.04 -9.48
C VAL A 354 6.53 4.67 -9.91
N LEU A 355 5.78 3.62 -9.58
CA LEU A 355 6.15 2.22 -9.82
C LEU A 355 5.19 1.59 -10.82
N GLU A 356 5.70 1.13 -11.95
CA GLU A 356 4.94 0.37 -12.94
C GLU A 356 5.15 -1.13 -12.74
N ALA A 357 4.05 -1.87 -12.71
CA ALA A 357 4.02 -3.33 -12.70
C ALA A 357 3.28 -3.82 -13.96
N SER A 358 4.00 -4.44 -14.89
CA SER A 358 3.44 -4.96 -16.14
C SER A 358 3.41 -6.48 -16.12
N LEU A 359 2.27 -7.10 -16.42
CA LEU A 359 2.09 -8.55 -16.35
C LEU A 359 3.12 -9.25 -17.24
N LYS A 360 3.79 -10.27 -16.70
CA LYS A 360 4.74 -11.10 -17.46
C LYS A 360 4.02 -11.97 -18.47
N ASP A 361 4.70 -12.26 -19.57
CA ASP A 361 4.23 -13.24 -20.55
C ASP A 361 3.98 -14.61 -19.89
N GLY A 362 2.91 -15.27 -20.34
CA GLY A 362 2.48 -16.57 -19.82
C GLY A 362 1.65 -16.53 -18.54
N TYR A 363 1.60 -15.40 -17.82
CA TYR A 363 0.71 -15.23 -16.68
C TYR A 363 -0.67 -14.70 -17.11
N ARG A 364 -1.69 -15.07 -16.34
CA ARG A 364 -3.05 -14.51 -16.43
C ARG A 364 -3.33 -13.69 -15.19
N HIS A 365 -3.91 -12.52 -15.41
CA HIS A 365 -4.39 -11.63 -14.36
C HIS A 365 -5.37 -10.63 -14.99
N MET A 366 -6.40 -10.21 -14.27
CA MET A 366 -7.37 -9.25 -14.80
C MET A 366 -6.78 -7.84 -15.03
N PHE A 367 -5.79 -7.49 -14.21
CA PHE A 367 -4.97 -6.29 -14.38
C PHE A 367 -3.69 -6.64 -15.14
N GLY A 368 -3.59 -6.21 -16.40
CA GLY A 368 -2.41 -6.38 -17.24
C GLY A 368 -1.29 -5.40 -16.89
N LYS A 369 -1.62 -4.27 -16.26
CA LYS A 369 -0.65 -3.30 -15.74
C LYS A 369 -1.19 -2.58 -14.52
N ARG A 370 -0.31 -2.22 -13.59
CA ARG A 370 -0.59 -1.32 -12.45
C ARG A 370 0.44 -0.19 -12.43
N VAL A 371 0.02 1.01 -12.07
CA VAL A 371 0.91 2.14 -11.78
C VAL A 371 0.64 2.61 -10.36
N LEU A 372 1.57 2.34 -9.45
CA LEU A 372 1.48 2.67 -8.04
C LEU A 372 2.24 3.96 -7.73
N PHE A 373 1.72 4.73 -6.77
CA PHE A 373 2.31 5.98 -6.28
C PHE A 373 2.70 5.79 -4.81
N LEU A 374 3.98 5.51 -4.57
CA LEU A 374 4.52 5.19 -3.24
C LEU A 374 5.06 6.47 -2.59
N ASP A 375 4.58 6.79 -1.40
CA ASP A 375 5.06 7.92 -0.63
C ASP A 375 6.56 7.79 -0.32
N GLU A 376 7.34 8.85 -0.58
CA GLU A 376 8.80 8.77 -0.42
C GLU A 376 9.25 8.63 1.04
N ASP A 377 8.41 9.05 1.99
CA ASP A 377 8.74 9.01 3.40
C ASP A 377 8.42 7.66 4.03
N THR A 378 7.41 6.96 3.54
CA THR A 378 6.90 5.74 4.17
C THR A 378 7.11 4.47 3.36
N GLY A 379 7.33 4.59 2.05
CA GLY A 379 7.38 3.45 1.12
C GLY A 379 6.03 2.79 0.85
N GLN A 380 4.93 3.31 1.41
CA GLN A 380 3.57 2.79 1.23
C GLN A 380 2.92 3.40 -0.02
N ALA A 381 2.21 2.60 -0.80
CA ALA A 381 1.39 3.07 -1.90
C ALA A 381 0.19 3.88 -1.37
N LEU A 382 -0.01 5.08 -1.89
CA LEU A 382 -1.13 5.97 -1.56
C LEU A 382 -2.26 5.88 -2.59
N MET A 383 -1.90 5.62 -3.85
CA MET A 383 -2.83 5.49 -4.97
C MET A 383 -2.32 4.46 -5.99
N SER A 384 -3.22 3.91 -6.80
CA SER A 384 -2.87 3.04 -7.92
C SER A 384 -3.87 3.16 -9.07
N ASP A 385 -3.33 3.18 -10.29
CA ASP A 385 -4.08 3.10 -11.54
C ASP A 385 -3.92 1.69 -12.13
N TYR A 386 -5.02 0.97 -12.34
CA TYR A 386 -5.04 -0.40 -12.84
C TYR A 386 -5.56 -0.43 -14.27
N TYR A 387 -4.87 -1.17 -15.12
CA TYR A 387 -5.18 -1.29 -16.54
C TYR A 387 -5.48 -2.75 -16.87
N ASP A 388 -6.46 -2.97 -17.74
CA ASP A 388 -6.81 -4.29 -18.25
C ASP A 388 -5.74 -4.84 -19.21
N ALA A 389 -5.93 -6.08 -19.68
CA ALA A 389 -5.02 -6.72 -20.64
C ALA A 389 -4.97 -6.04 -22.02
N ARG A 390 -5.90 -5.13 -22.34
CA ARG A 390 -5.89 -4.30 -23.56
C ARG A 390 -5.21 -2.93 -23.33
N GLY A 391 -4.70 -2.67 -22.13
CA GLY A 391 -4.09 -1.41 -21.76
C GLY A 391 -5.10 -0.29 -21.46
N GLN A 392 -6.39 -0.60 -21.32
CA GLN A 392 -7.40 0.38 -20.95
C GLN A 392 -7.44 0.55 -19.43
N LEU A 393 -7.51 1.78 -18.97
CA LEU A 393 -7.63 2.08 -17.55
C LEU A 393 -8.98 1.54 -17.04
N TRP A 394 -8.92 0.63 -16.07
CA TRP A 394 -10.09 -0.04 -15.49
C TRP A 394 -10.42 0.56 -14.13
N LEU A 395 -9.44 0.63 -13.22
CA LEU A 395 -9.70 0.95 -11.83
C LEU A 395 -8.76 2.06 -11.35
N GLN A 396 -9.31 3.02 -10.64
CA GLN A 396 -8.56 4.05 -9.91
C GLN A 396 -8.75 3.82 -8.43
N ALA A 397 -7.66 3.71 -7.67
CA ALA A 397 -7.74 3.47 -6.24
C ALA A 397 -6.93 4.48 -5.43
N VAL A 398 -7.47 4.82 -4.26
CA VAL A 398 -6.83 5.69 -3.26
C VAL A 398 -6.94 5.09 -1.87
N VAL A 399 -5.91 5.27 -1.05
CA VAL A 399 -5.89 4.88 0.36
C VAL A 399 -5.67 6.14 1.19
N ASN A 400 -6.65 6.49 2.03
CA ASN A 400 -6.57 7.67 2.89
C ASN A 400 -5.70 7.35 4.10
N HIS A 401 -4.40 7.64 3.99
CA HIS A 401 -3.43 7.44 5.07
C HIS A 401 -3.49 8.56 6.11
N TYR A 402 -3.32 8.18 7.37
CA TYR A 402 -3.15 9.09 8.50
C TYR A 402 -2.03 8.58 9.41
N TYR A 403 -1.39 9.46 10.17
CA TYR A 403 -0.43 9.02 11.16
C TYR A 403 -1.17 8.60 12.44
N ALA A 404 -1.03 7.32 12.81
CA ALA A 404 -1.64 6.74 14.00
C ALA A 404 -0.76 6.97 15.23
N PHE A 405 -1.25 7.77 16.19
CA PHE A 405 -0.45 8.24 17.33
C PHE A 405 0.00 7.10 18.25
N ASP A 406 -0.87 6.13 18.51
CA ASP A 406 -0.60 4.97 19.37
C ASP A 406 0.36 3.97 18.72
N ALA A 407 0.23 3.76 17.41
CA ALA A 407 1.15 2.92 16.65
C ALA A 407 2.49 3.59 16.33
N ARG A 408 2.54 4.94 16.41
CA ARG A 408 3.68 5.78 16.00
C ARG A 408 4.13 5.49 14.57
N ILE A 409 3.16 5.33 13.67
CA ILE A 409 3.35 4.88 12.29
C ILE A 409 2.25 5.46 11.39
N TRP A 410 2.49 5.50 10.08
CA TRP A 410 1.45 5.80 9.11
C TRP A 410 0.55 4.58 8.87
N HIS A 411 -0.74 4.76 9.07
CA HIS A 411 -1.75 3.69 8.97
C HIS A 411 -2.64 3.90 7.74
N ALA A 412 -2.97 2.79 7.08
CA ALA A 412 -3.85 2.75 5.92
C ALA A 412 -5.31 2.73 6.38
N GLY A 413 -6.02 3.84 6.20
CA GLY A 413 -7.42 3.96 6.59
C GLY A 413 -8.42 3.58 5.49
N THR A 414 -9.59 4.21 5.53
CA THR A 414 -10.62 4.07 4.50
C THR A 414 -10.07 4.32 3.09
N SER A 415 -10.43 3.44 2.17
CA SER A 415 -9.92 3.42 0.80
C SER A 415 -11.07 3.38 -0.20
N PHE A 416 -10.86 3.90 -1.40
CA PHE A 416 -11.84 3.87 -2.48
C PHE A 416 -11.23 3.25 -3.73
N TYR A 417 -11.98 2.35 -4.36
CA TYR A 417 -11.60 1.62 -5.56
C TYR A 417 -12.69 1.84 -6.62
N HIS A 418 -12.46 2.78 -7.53
CA HIS A 418 -13.40 3.23 -8.55
C HIS A 418 -13.30 2.38 -9.81
N ASP A 419 -14.34 1.64 -10.13
CA ASP A 419 -14.44 0.89 -11.38
C ASP A 419 -14.94 1.82 -12.49
N LEU A 420 -14.02 2.25 -13.35
CA LEU A 420 -14.30 3.18 -14.44
C LEU A 420 -15.11 2.54 -15.57
N ASN A 421 -15.27 1.22 -15.60
CA ASN A 421 -16.14 0.57 -16.57
C ASN A 421 -17.59 0.59 -16.08
N SER A 422 -17.87 0.06 -14.88
CA SER A 422 -19.23 -0.01 -14.36
C SER A 422 -19.75 1.32 -13.82
N GLY A 423 -18.87 2.22 -13.38
CA GLY A 423 -19.22 3.47 -12.70
C GLY A 423 -19.58 3.31 -11.22
N GLY A 424 -19.57 2.08 -10.70
CA GLY A 424 -19.62 1.83 -9.26
C GLY A 424 -18.22 1.88 -8.63
N TYR A 425 -18.17 1.79 -7.31
CA TYR A 425 -16.91 1.76 -6.57
C TYR A 425 -17.04 0.98 -5.26
N VAL A 426 -15.90 0.56 -4.71
CA VAL A 426 -15.85 -0.04 -3.37
C VAL A 426 -15.23 0.94 -2.40
N ALA A 427 -15.98 1.30 -1.36
CA ALA A 427 -15.44 1.91 -0.16
C ALA A 427 -15.01 0.80 0.80
N TYR A 428 -13.72 0.70 1.07
CA TYR A 428 -13.08 -0.37 1.81
C TYR A 428 -12.49 0.16 3.12
N ASN A 429 -12.42 -0.67 4.16
CA ASN A 429 -11.94 -0.26 5.51
C ASN A 429 -12.72 0.92 6.10
N LEU A 430 -14.05 0.87 6.03
CA LEU A 430 -14.92 1.84 6.68
C LEU A 430 -15.04 1.50 8.18
N PHE A 431 -14.90 2.50 9.04
CA PHE A 431 -15.06 2.33 10.49
C PHE A 431 -15.69 3.54 11.18
N GLN A 432 -16.08 4.56 10.42
CA GLN A 432 -16.60 5.84 10.92
C GLN A 432 -17.85 5.66 11.79
N GLU A 433 -18.72 4.70 11.45
CA GLU A 433 -19.93 4.37 12.21
C GLU A 433 -19.78 3.14 13.13
N ARG A 434 -18.53 2.73 13.39
CA ARG A 434 -18.24 1.68 14.37
C ARG A 434 -18.07 2.30 15.76
N PRO A 435 -18.34 1.56 16.85
CA PRO A 435 -18.13 2.07 18.20
C PRO A 435 -16.67 2.41 18.51
N GLN A 436 -15.74 1.73 17.84
CA GLN A 436 -14.30 1.91 17.96
C GLN A 436 -13.69 1.97 16.56
N GLY A 437 -12.66 2.81 16.43
CA GLY A 437 -11.74 2.75 15.31
C GLY A 437 -10.75 1.59 15.46
N PRO A 438 -9.74 1.50 14.60
CA PRO A 438 -8.71 0.47 14.70
C PRO A 438 -8.00 0.50 16.07
N VAL A 439 -7.90 -0.66 16.71
CA VAL A 439 -7.07 -0.88 17.91
C VAL A 439 -5.69 -1.30 17.44
N LEU A 440 -4.72 -0.40 17.52
CA LEU A 440 -3.38 -0.61 16.98
C LEU A 440 -2.35 -0.83 18.09
N ASN A 441 -1.36 -1.69 17.84
CA ASN A 441 -0.20 -1.94 18.71
C ASN A 441 -0.53 -2.22 20.20
N LYS A 442 -1.71 -2.77 20.49
CA LYS A 442 -2.11 -3.19 21.84
C LYS A 442 -1.23 -4.32 22.40
N GLY A 443 -0.53 -5.07 21.53
CA GLY A 443 0.43 -6.09 21.95
C GLY A 443 -0.19 -7.35 22.53
N ASN A 444 -1.48 -7.58 22.27
CA ASN A 444 -2.27 -8.70 22.82
C ASN A 444 -2.53 -9.80 21.79
N MET A 445 -1.67 -9.95 20.78
CA MET A 445 -1.78 -10.97 19.74
C MET A 445 -0.54 -11.84 19.67
N THR A 446 -0.74 -13.12 19.39
CA THR A 446 0.34 -14.09 19.22
C THR A 446 0.09 -14.94 17.98
N ALA A 447 1.14 -15.59 17.46
CA ALA A 447 1.03 -16.46 16.28
C ALA A 447 -0.02 -17.58 16.42
N ALA A 448 -0.25 -18.07 17.65
CA ALA A 448 -1.23 -19.10 17.96
C ALA A 448 -2.68 -18.67 17.67
N MET A 449 -2.95 -17.36 17.63
CA MET A 449 -4.28 -16.82 17.30
C MET A 449 -4.58 -16.85 15.79
N PHE A 450 -3.62 -17.26 14.96
CA PHE A 450 -3.71 -17.26 13.50
C PHE A 450 -3.38 -18.66 12.93
N THR A 451 -4.01 -19.67 13.50
CA THR A 451 -3.88 -21.08 13.07
C THR A 451 -5.19 -21.61 12.48
N PRO A 452 -5.18 -22.76 11.79
CA PRO A 452 -6.41 -23.43 11.36
C PRO A 452 -7.35 -23.75 12.54
N GLU A 453 -6.79 -24.10 13.70
CA GLU A 453 -7.56 -24.32 14.91
C GLU A 453 -8.21 -23.04 15.43
N ALA A 454 -7.46 -21.92 15.44
CA ALA A 454 -8.02 -20.63 15.79
C ALA A 454 -9.17 -20.21 14.85
N ALA A 455 -9.05 -20.50 13.55
CA ALA A 455 -10.13 -20.26 12.58
C ALA A 455 -11.40 -21.07 12.92
N ARG A 456 -11.25 -22.34 13.31
CA ARG A 456 -12.36 -23.19 13.76
C ARG A 456 -13.01 -22.62 15.02
N ASN A 457 -12.20 -22.24 16.01
CA ASN A 457 -12.68 -21.71 17.29
C ASN A 457 -13.37 -20.36 17.15
N ALA A 458 -12.98 -19.54 16.17
CA ALA A 458 -13.61 -18.26 15.89
C ALA A 458 -14.93 -18.36 15.08
N GLY A 459 -15.09 -19.45 14.32
CA GLY A 459 -16.27 -19.69 13.48
C GLY A 459 -17.38 -20.50 14.18
N ASN A 460 -17.02 -21.28 15.20
CA ASN A 460 -17.96 -21.93 16.11
C ASN A 460 -18.50 -20.93 17.14
#